data_AF-A0A413UII4-F1
#
_entry.id   AF-A0A413UII4-F1
#
_cell.length_a   1.000
_cell.length_b   1.000
_cell.length_c   1.000
_cell.angle_alpha   90.00
_cell.angle_beta   90.00
_cell.angle_gamma   90.00
#
_symmetry.space_group_name_H-M   'P 1'
#
loop_
_entity.id
_entity.type
_entity.pdbx_description
1 polymer ?
#
loop_
_entity_poly.entity_id
_entity_poly.type
_entity_poly.pdbx_seq_one_letter_code
_entity_poly.pdbx_strand_id
1 'polypeptide(L)' 'MPQFYGGRIQLLLPLCLTGDKPELALTIQREDGFYAARTCLTLDMAYNNARLICRPETSWIKR' A
#
# COMPACT_ATOMS: atom_id res chain seq x y z
N MET A 1 -3.18 -1.75 -3.60
CA MET A 1 -4.38 -0.95 -3.23
C MET A 1 -4.10 0.53 -3.42
N PRO A 2 -4.96 1.33 -4.05
CA PRO A 2 -4.72 2.77 -4.19
C PRO A 2 -4.94 3.50 -2.85
N GLN A 3 -4.10 4.50 -2.58
CA GLN A 3 -4.26 5.48 -1.49
C GLN A 3 -4.00 6.90 -2.02
N PHE A 4 -4.52 7.92 -1.33
CA PHE A 4 -4.31 9.32 -1.67
C PHE A 4 -3.67 10.03 -0.49
N TYR A 5 -2.51 10.63 -0.75
CA TYR A 5 -1.75 11.34 0.27
C TYR A 5 -0.93 12.45 -0.39
N GLY A 6 -0.93 13.64 0.20
CA GLY A 6 -0.15 14.78 -0.31
C GLY A 6 -0.54 15.24 -1.72
N GLY A 7 -1.83 15.16 -2.07
CA GLY A 7 -2.33 15.60 -3.38
C GLY A 7 -2.05 14.63 -4.53
N ARG A 8 -1.54 13.42 -4.25
CA ARG A 8 -1.15 12.43 -5.26
C ARG A 8 -1.71 11.05 -4.93
N ILE A 9 -2.00 10.27 -5.97
CA ILE A 9 -2.35 8.84 -5.84
C ILE A 9 -1.06 8.04 -5.67
N GLN A 10 -1.07 7.11 -4.73
CA GLN A 10 0.02 6.19 -4.45
C GLN A 10 -0.54 4.76 -4.41
N LEU A 11 0.28 3.77 -4.73
CA LEU A 11 -0.10 2.36 -4.71
C LEU A 11 0.52 1.67 -3.50
N LEU A 12 -0.29 1.01 -2.71
CA LEU A 12 0.12 0.16 -1.60
C LEU A 12 0.40 -1.25 -2.10
N LEU A 13 1.61 -1.74 -1.81
CA LEU A 13 2.07 -3.10 -2.10
C LEU A 13 2.35 -3.83 -0.78
N PRO A 14 1.74 -5.00 -0.53
CA PRO A 14 2.09 -5.80 0.65
C PRO A 14 3.53 -6.31 0.56
N LEU A 15 4.27 -6.25 1.67
CA LEU A 15 5.64 -6.72 1.80
C LEU A 15 5.71 -7.82 2.86
N CYS A 16 6.31 -8.96 2.48
CA CYS A 16 6.58 -10.09 3.36
C CYS A 16 8.10 -10.23 3.52
N LEU A 17 8.63 -10.11 4.74
CA LEU A 17 10.08 -10.14 4.98
C LEU A 17 10.52 -11.49 5.56
N THR A 18 9.68 -12.10 6.40
CA THR A 18 10.03 -13.30 7.16
C THR A 18 9.24 -14.55 6.76
N GLY A 19 8.30 -14.45 5.80
CA GLY A 19 7.51 -15.57 5.30
C GLY A 19 6.51 -15.17 4.23
N ASP A 20 5.42 -15.91 4.09
CA ASP A 20 4.37 -15.64 3.07
C ASP A 20 3.33 -14.61 3.52
N LYS A 21 3.28 -14.31 4.82
CA LYS A 21 2.33 -13.34 5.38
C LYS A 21 2.88 -11.93 5.23
N PRO A 22 2.09 -10.99 4.70
CA PRO A 22 2.52 -9.61 4.65
C PRO A 22 2.58 -9.03 6.06
N GLU A 23 3.64 -8.28 6.33
CA GLU A 23 3.89 -7.65 7.63
C GLU A 23 3.73 -6.13 7.52
N LEU A 24 4.04 -5.59 6.34
CA LEU A 24 4.07 -4.16 6.04
C LEU A 24 3.44 -3.90 4.67
N ALA A 25 3.10 -2.65 4.40
CA ALA A 25 2.68 -2.17 3.09
C ALA A 25 3.61 -1.06 2.61
N LEU A 26 4.22 -1.24 1.45
CA LEU A 26 5.06 -0.26 0.77
C LEU A 26 4.19 0.73 -0.02
N THR A 27 4.44 2.01 0.15
CA THR A 27 3.82 3.06 -0.66
C THR A 27 4.65 3.31 -1.92
N ILE A 28 4.06 3.12 -3.09
CA ILE A 28 4.69 3.31 -4.38
C ILE A 28 4.11 4.56 -5.04
N GLN A 29 5.00 5.47 -5.44
CA GLN A 29 4.67 6.66 -6.20
C GLN A 29 5.30 6.57 -7.58
N ARG A 30 4.60 7.08 -8.60
CA ARG A 30 5.16 7.23 -9.94
C ARG A 30 5.96 8.53 -9.99
N GLU A 31 7.23 8.40 -10.33
CA GLU A 31 8.13 9.50 -10.64
C GLU A 31 8.41 9.47 -12.17
N ASP A 32 9.09 10.49 -12.68
CA ASP A 32 9.41 10.58 -14.10
C ASP A 32 10.31 9.42 -14.56
N GLY A 33 9.69 8.41 -15.16
CA GLY A 33 10.36 7.24 -15.74
C GLY A 33 10.52 6.04 -14.80
N PHE A 34 10.10 6.12 -13.53
CA PHE A 34 10.22 4.98 -12.60
C PHE A 34 9.18 5.03 -11.46
N TYR A 35 9.10 3.94 -10.70
CA TYR A 35 8.30 3.86 -9.48
C TYR A 35 9.21 3.90 -8.26
N ALA A 36 8.93 4.84 -7.34
CA ALA A 36 9.68 5.01 -6.11
C ALA A 36 8.85 4.50 -4.91
N ALA A 37 9.44 3.62 -4.10
CA ALA A 37 8.89 3.23 -2.81
C ALA A 37 9.73 3.86 -1.69
N ARG A 38 9.13 4.74 -0.89
CA ARG A 38 9.86 5.52 0.13
C ARG A 38 9.33 5.35 1.55
N THR A 39 8.16 4.74 1.71
CA THR A 39 7.51 4.61 3.02
C THR A 39 6.95 3.21 3.18
N CYS A 40 7.26 2.61 4.32
CA CYS A 40 6.62 1.39 4.81
C CYS A 40 5.57 1.78 5.83
N LEU A 41 4.36 1.26 5.67
CA LEU A 41 3.26 1.41 6.60
C LEU A 41 2.95 0.06 7.26
N THR A 42 2.38 0.08 8.46
CA THR A 42 1.75 -1.13 9.00
C THR A 42 0.50 -1.45 8.17
N LEU A 43 0.08 -2.71 8.18
CA LEU A 43 -1.12 -3.12 7.44
C LEU A 43 -2.35 -2.33 7.89
N ASP A 44 -2.50 -2.07 9.19
CA ASP A 44 -3.63 -1.29 9.73
C ASP A 44 -3.64 0.16 9.20
N MET A 45 -2.47 0.80 9.12
CA MET A 45 -2.35 2.14 8.52
C MET A 45 -2.73 2.12 7.03
N ALA A 46 -2.25 1.13 6.29
CA ALA A 46 -2.55 0.96 4.87
C ALA A 46 -4.06 0.73 4.63
N TYR A 47 -4.70 -0.09 5.46
CA TYR A 47 -6.16 -0.32 5.40
C TYR A 47 -6.96 0.95 5.69
N ASN A 48 -6.58 1.71 6.72
CA ASN A 48 -7.25 2.95 7.07
C ASN A 48 -7.13 4.00 5.95
N ASN A 49 -5.96 4.11 5.32
CA ASN A 49 -5.73 5.06 4.23
C ASN A 49 -6.39 4.63 2.91
N ALA A 50 -6.47 3.32 2.62
CA ALA A 50 -7.05 2.80 1.38
C ALA A 50 -8.60 2.83 1.35
N ARG A 51 -9.25 2.77 2.53
CA ARG A 51 -10.73 2.79 2.66
C ARG A 51 -11.38 4.06 2.11
N LEU A 52 -10.61 5.13 1.94
CA LEU A 52 -11.10 6.41 1.41
C LEU A 52 -11.37 6.38 -0.10
N ILE A 53 -10.86 5.38 -0.84
CA ILE A 53 -10.84 5.41 -2.31
C ILE A 53 -11.45 4.15 -2.93
N CYS A 54 -11.29 2.99 -2.29
CA CYS A 54 -11.90 1.74 -2.76
C CYS A 54 -12.46 0.94 -1.59
N ARG A 55 -13.55 0.18 -1.84
CA ARG A 55 -13.93 -0.89 -0.90
C ARG A 55 -12.72 -1.82 -0.76
N PRO A 56 -12.34 -2.22 0.46
CA PRO A 56 -11.31 -3.22 0.65
C PRO A 56 -11.87 -4.55 0.12
N GLU A 57 -11.62 -4.85 -1.15
CA GLU A 57 -11.82 -6.18 -1.70
C GLU A 57 -10.96 -7.13 -0.85
N THR A 58 -11.59 -8.18 -0.32
CA THR A 58 -11.03 -9.14 0.65
C THR A 58 -9.79 -9.88 0.12
N SER A 59 -9.43 -9.70 -1.15
CA SER A 59 -8.35 -10.40 -1.85
C SER A 59 -6.96 -9.74 -1.73
N TRP A 60 -6.85 -8.49 -1.27
CA TRP A 60 -5.60 -7.73 -1.37
C TRP A 60 -4.53 -8.10 -0.33
N ILE A 61 -4.97 -8.47 0.86
CA ILE A 61 -4.16 -9.14 1.88
C ILE A 61 -4.91 -10.42 2.16
N LYS A 62 -4.36 -11.53 1.67
CA LYS A 62 -4.75 -12.84 2.18
C LYS A 62 -4.12 -12.96 3.57
N ARG A 63 -4.95 -13.06 4.59
CA ARG A 63 -4.54 -13.22 5.99
C ARG A 63 -4.21 -14.68 6.30
#